data_AF-A0A2G9PLL6-F1
#
_entry.id   AF-A0A2G9PLL6-F1
#
_cell.length_a   1.000
_cell.length_b   1.000
_cell.length_c   1.000
_cell.angle_alpha   90.00
_cell.angle_beta   90.00
_cell.angle_gamma   90.00
#
_symmetry.space_group_name_H-M   'P 1'
#
loop_
_entity.id
_entity.type
_entity.pdbx_description
1 polymer ?
#
loop_
_entity_poly.entity_id
_entity_poly.type
_entity_poly.pdbx_seq_one_letter_code
_entity_poly.pdbx_strand_id
1 'polypeptide(L)'
;MSKVAERFVKEFVVLFGFLNGIWIAIGVNPEAEVFKAFRLAVEALNPTPGLSILFTLVPVLITIATLFGAYSLGKWISIGAVLCGFIGGLLILINPIIAILFLFAGFGLGTLVVDG
;
A
#
# COMPACT_ATOMS: atom_id res chain seq x y z
N MET A 1 -22.76 -0.75 -4.72
CA MET A 1 -21.78 -0.26 -5.72
C MET A 1 -21.99 -1.07 -6.99
N SER A 2 -21.81 -0.52 -8.21
CA SER A 2 -21.89 -1.35 -9.42
C SER A 2 -20.66 -2.27 -9.50
N LYS A 3 -20.78 -3.45 -10.12
CA LYS A 3 -19.64 -4.38 -10.29
C LYS A 3 -18.43 -3.73 -10.97
N VAL A 4 -18.69 -2.79 -11.89
CA VAL A 4 -17.66 -2.01 -12.58
C VAL A 4 -16.89 -1.09 -11.62
N ALA A 5 -17.61 -0.38 -10.74
CA ALA A 5 -16.98 0.48 -9.75
C ALA A 5 -16.17 -0.32 -8.72
N GLU A 6 -16.67 -1.48 -8.31
CA GLU A 6 -15.95 -2.37 -7.40
C GLU A 6 -14.66 -2.93 -8.01
N ARG A 7 -14.72 -3.35 -9.28
CA ARG A 7 -13.54 -3.79 -10.04
C ARG A 7 -12.51 -2.69 -10.18
N PHE A 8 -12.94 -1.49 -10.56
CA PHE A 8 -12.06 -0.33 -10.68
C PHE A 8 -11.32 -0.04 -9.37
N VAL A 9 -12.04 -0.02 -8.24
CA VAL A 9 -11.41 0.22 -6.92
C VAL A 9 -10.37 -0.85 -6.61
N LYS A 10 -10.66 -2.13 -6.85
CA LYS A 10 -9.72 -3.23 -6.60
C LYS A 10 -8.46 -3.15 -7.46
N GLU A 11 -8.61 -2.90 -8.76
CA GLU A 11 -7.48 -2.72 -9.69
C GLU A 11 -6.62 -1.49 -9.32
N PHE A 12 -7.27 -0.40 -8.92
CA PHE A 12 -6.60 0.82 -8.48
C PHE A 12 -5.77 0.58 -7.21
N VAL A 13 -6.29 -0.19 -6.24
CA VAL A 13 -5.55 -0.54 -5.03
C VAL A 13 -4.31 -1.38 -5.34
N VAL A 14 -4.38 -2.33 -6.30
CA VAL A 14 -3.21 -3.10 -6.76
C VAL A 14 -2.16 -2.18 -7.40
N LEU A 15 -2.60 -1.25 -8.25
CA LEU A 15 -1.70 -0.27 -8.86
C LEU A 15 -1.02 0.62 -7.82
N PHE A 16 -1.74 1.06 -6.79
CA PHE A 16 -1.17 1.82 -5.68
C PHE A 16 -0.13 1.00 -4.90
N GLY A 17 -0.38 -0.28 -4.68
CA GLY A 17 0.60 -1.20 -4.11
C GLY A 17 1.89 -1.25 -4.95
N PHE A 18 1.75 -1.38 -6.26
CA PHE A 18 2.88 -1.37 -7.20
C PHE A 18 3.67 -0.05 -7.17
N LEU A 19 2.98 1.09 -7.26
CA LEU A 19 3.64 2.40 -7.19
C LEU A 19 4.38 2.59 -5.85
N ASN A 20 3.79 2.18 -4.73
CA ASN A 20 4.47 2.25 -3.44
C ASN A 20 5.73 1.37 -3.41
N GLY A 21 5.66 0.17 -4.00
CA GLY A 21 6.81 -0.70 -4.18
C GLY A 21 7.94 -0.03 -4.98
N ILE A 22 7.60 0.71 -6.04
CA ILE A 22 8.58 1.47 -6.85
C ILE A 22 9.28 2.53 -6.00
N TRP A 23 8.50 3.33 -5.25
CA TRP A 23 9.08 4.37 -4.38
C TRP A 23 10.07 3.76 -3.40
N ILE A 24 9.69 2.66 -2.74
CA ILE A 24 10.58 1.98 -1.81
C ILE A 24 11.80 1.40 -2.52
N ALA A 25 11.66 0.86 -3.74
CA ALA A 25 12.77 0.35 -4.54
C ALA A 25 13.81 1.43 -4.87
N ILE A 26 13.38 2.67 -5.11
CA ILE A 26 14.29 3.82 -5.32
C ILE A 26 14.80 4.43 -4.00
N GLY A 27 14.51 3.82 -2.85
CA GLY A 27 15.00 4.23 -1.53
C GLY A 27 14.15 5.31 -0.84
N VAL A 28 12.97 5.62 -1.37
CA VAL A 28 12.05 6.59 -0.78
C VAL A 28 10.88 5.85 -0.15
N ASN A 29 10.67 6.02 1.16
CA ASN A 29 9.44 5.58 1.79
C ASN A 29 8.48 6.78 1.89
N PRO A 30 7.47 6.89 1.01
CA PRO A 30 6.62 8.08 0.95
C PRO A 30 5.87 8.33 2.25
N GLU A 31 5.41 7.25 2.89
CA GLU A 31 4.72 7.32 4.17
C GLU A 31 5.67 7.86 5.25
N ALA A 32 6.87 7.30 5.37
CA ALA A 32 7.85 7.75 6.36
C ALA A 32 8.25 9.22 6.15
N GLU A 33 8.42 9.68 4.91
CA GLU A 33 8.76 11.08 4.62
C GLU A 33 7.62 12.04 5.01
N VAL A 34 6.37 11.68 4.73
CA VAL A 34 5.20 12.47 5.16
C VAL A 34 5.13 12.54 6.69
N PHE A 35 5.24 11.41 7.38
CA PHE A 35 5.19 11.39 8.84
C PHE A 35 6.36 12.12 9.49
N LYS A 36 7.56 12.05 8.89
CA LYS A 36 8.73 12.81 9.32
C LYS A 36 8.49 14.31 9.18
N ALA A 37 7.90 14.77 8.08
CA ALA A 37 7.57 16.18 7.88
C ALA A 37 6.56 16.68 8.94
N PHE A 38 5.51 15.90 9.21
CA PHE A 38 4.54 16.22 10.26
C PHE A 38 5.16 16.23 11.65
N ARG A 39 6.01 15.25 11.96
CA ARG A 39 6.74 15.19 13.23
C ARG A 39 7.59 16.44 13.45
N LEU A 40 8.37 16.85 12.44
CA LEU A 40 9.21 18.05 12.50
C LEU A 40 8.38 19.32 12.73
N ALA A 41 7.24 19.45 12.03
CA ALA A 41 6.34 20.59 12.20
C ALA A 41 5.77 20.66 13.62
N VAL A 42 5.41 19.51 14.20
CA VAL A 42 4.87 19.44 15.56
C VAL A 42 5.93 19.65 16.63
N GLU A 43 7.12 19.05 16.49
CA GLU A 43 8.24 19.27 17.42
C GLU A 43 8.68 20.74 17.44
N ALA A 44 8.61 21.43 16.29
CA ALA A 44 8.88 22.87 16.21
C ALA A 44 7.86 23.74 16.99
N LEU A 45 6.60 23.31 17.06
CA LEU A 45 5.53 24.02 17.76
C LEU A 45 5.42 23.63 19.24
N ASN A 46 5.74 22.38 19.57
CA ASN A 46 5.68 21.85 20.92
C ASN A 46 6.72 20.73 21.11
N PRO A 47 7.86 21.00 21.81
CA PRO A 47 8.95 20.04 21.98
C PRO A 47 8.65 18.92 23.00
N THR A 48 7.38 18.67 23.33
CA THR A 48 7.00 17.66 24.33
C THR A 48 7.22 16.24 23.77
N PRO A 49 8.03 15.37 24.42
CA PRO A 49 8.38 14.05 23.89
C PRO A 49 7.19 13.12 23.61
N GLY A 50 6.09 13.29 24.35
CA GLY A 50 4.91 12.41 24.26
C GLY A 50 4.16 12.48 22.93
N LEU A 51 4.19 13.61 22.22
CA LEU A 51 3.50 13.75 20.93
C LEU A 51 4.23 13.04 19.79
N SER A 52 5.55 12.87 19.91
CA SER A 52 6.35 12.16 18.90
C SER A 52 5.96 10.68 18.75
N ILE A 53 5.48 10.04 19.82
CA ILE A 53 5.01 8.65 19.84
C ILE A 53 3.80 8.43 18.91
N LEU A 54 2.94 9.44 18.77
CA LEU A 54 1.77 9.35 17.89
C LEU A 54 2.19 9.20 16.43
N PHE A 55 3.28 9.86 16.01
CA PHE A 55 3.81 9.74 14.65
C PHE A 55 4.44 8.38 14.36
N THR A 56 4.72 7.57 15.38
CA THR A 56 5.14 6.17 15.24
C THR A 56 3.94 5.22 15.22
N LEU A 57 2.94 5.45 16.07
CA LEU A 57 1.77 4.56 16.22
C LEU A 57 0.74 4.74 15.10
N VAL A 58 0.49 5.97 14.66
CA VAL A 58 -0.52 6.27 13.64
C VAL A 58 -0.26 5.54 12.31
N PRO A 59 0.96 5.54 11.73
CA PRO A 59 1.25 4.77 10.50
C PRO A 59 0.93 3.29 10.66
N VAL A 60 1.30 2.70 11.80
CA VAL A 60 1.04 1.29 12.11
C VAL A 60 -0.47 1.01 12.17
N LEU A 61 -1.23 1.88 12.84
CA LEU A 61 -2.69 1.76 12.92
C LEU A 61 -3.36 1.92 11.55
N ILE A 62 -2.90 2.86 10.73
CA ILE A 62 -3.40 3.04 9.35
C ILE A 62 -3.06 1.80 8.52
N THR A 63 -1.86 1.26 8.63
CA THR A 63 -1.45 0.04 7.94
C THR A 63 -2.36 -1.13 8.31
N ILE A 64 -2.60 -1.34 9.62
CA ILE A 64 -3.50 -2.39 10.12
C ILE A 64 -4.93 -2.17 9.60
N ALA A 65 -5.44 -0.94 9.67
CA ALA A 65 -6.78 -0.60 9.17
C ALA A 65 -6.90 -0.86 7.66
N THR A 66 -5.85 -0.56 6.89
CA THR A 66 -5.81 -0.79 5.44
C THR A 66 -5.79 -2.28 5.11
N LEU A 67 -5.01 -3.08 5.84
CA LEU A 67 -5.00 -4.54 5.72
C LEU A 67 -6.37 -5.14 6.08
N PHE A 68 -7.01 -4.63 7.13
CA PHE A 68 -8.35 -5.07 7.53
C PHE A 68 -9.41 -4.68 6.49
N GLY A 69 -9.30 -3.48 5.92
CA GLY A 69 -10.14 -3.04 4.80
C GLY A 69 -10.02 -3.96 3.60
N ALA A 70 -8.78 -4.27 3.17
CA ALA A 70 -8.52 -5.20 2.08
C ALA A 70 -9.08 -6.60 2.37
N TYR A 71 -8.92 -7.09 3.61
CA TYR A 71 -9.49 -8.36 4.03
C TYR A 71 -11.03 -8.37 3.99
N SER A 72 -11.69 -7.29 4.39
CA SER A 72 -13.16 -7.22 4.40
C SER A 72 -13.78 -7.25 3.00
N LEU A 73 -13.06 -6.75 1.99
CA LEU A 73 -13.54 -6.64 0.61
C LEU A 73 -13.31 -7.89 -0.25
N GLY A 74 -12.41 -8.79 0.18
CA GLY A 74 -12.05 -9.96 -0.63
C GLY A 74 -11.14 -10.97 0.02
N LYS A 75 -11.16 -11.01 1.37
CA LYS A 75 -10.44 -11.95 2.21
C LYS A 75 -8.95 -12.00 1.85
N TRP A 76 -8.37 -13.20 1.89
CA TRP A 76 -6.96 -13.44 1.61
C TRP A 76 -6.55 -13.16 0.17
N ILE A 77 -7.48 -13.26 -0.79
CA ILE A 77 -7.17 -13.04 -2.22
C ILE A 77 -6.85 -11.57 -2.48
N SER A 78 -7.59 -10.65 -1.85
CA SER A 78 -7.31 -9.21 -1.96
C SER A 78 -5.97 -8.83 -1.35
N ILE A 79 -5.61 -9.41 -0.19
CA ILE A 79 -4.29 -9.20 0.41
C ILE A 79 -3.20 -9.72 -0.54
N GLY A 80 -3.39 -10.91 -1.11
CA GLY A 80 -2.48 -11.49 -2.10
C GLY A 80 -2.31 -10.60 -3.33
N ALA A 81 -3.39 -10.05 -3.87
CA ALA A 81 -3.35 -9.14 -5.02
C ALA A 81 -2.52 -7.88 -4.73
N VAL A 82 -2.70 -7.28 -3.55
CA VAL A 82 -1.94 -6.09 -3.12
C VAL A 82 -0.48 -6.42 -2.88
N LEU A 83 -0.17 -7.55 -2.24
CA LEU A 83 1.20 -8.02 -2.05
C LEU A 83 1.90 -8.29 -3.39
N CYS A 84 1.20 -8.89 -4.36
CA CYS A 84 1.72 -9.11 -5.69
C CYS A 84 2.05 -7.78 -6.39
N GLY A 85 1.16 -6.79 -6.33
CA GLY A 85 1.44 -5.44 -6.83
C GLY A 85 2.68 -4.85 -6.16
N PHE A 86 2.72 -4.86 -4.83
CA PHE A 86 3.84 -4.31 -4.04
C PHE A 86 5.19 -4.95 -4.34
N ILE A 87 5.26 -6.29 -4.35
CA ILE A 87 6.46 -7.05 -4.69
C ILE A 87 6.87 -6.76 -6.13
N GLY A 88 5.91 -6.67 -7.05
CA GLY A 88 6.17 -6.26 -8.43
C GLY A 88 6.85 -4.89 -8.50
N GLY A 89 6.37 -3.92 -7.73
CA GLY A 89 6.97 -2.59 -7.64
C GLY A 89 8.39 -2.62 -7.08
N LEU A 90 8.61 -3.38 -6.00
CA LEU A 90 9.93 -3.56 -5.38
C LEU A 90 10.96 -4.14 -6.34
N LEU A 91 10.55 -5.12 -7.16
CA LEU A 91 11.45 -5.85 -8.05
C LEU A 91 11.69 -5.15 -9.39
N ILE A 92 10.97 -4.06 -9.72
CA ILE A 92 11.01 -3.45 -11.05
C ILE A 92 12.42 -3.03 -11.48
N LEU A 93 13.25 -2.61 -10.52
CA LEU A 93 14.62 -2.16 -10.76
C LEU A 93 15.64 -3.31 -10.83
N ILE A 94 15.29 -4.47 -10.26
CA ILE A 94 16.18 -5.65 -10.20
C ILE A 94 15.90 -6.58 -11.38
N ASN A 95 14.64 -6.96 -11.58
CA ASN A 95 14.21 -7.83 -12.66
C ASN A 95 12.82 -7.38 -13.18
N PRO A 96 12.79 -6.56 -14.24
CA PRO A 96 11.53 -6.01 -14.78
C PRO A 96 10.55 -7.09 -15.24
N ILE A 97 11.05 -8.23 -15.73
CA ILE A 97 10.19 -9.31 -16.23
C ILE A 97 9.43 -9.94 -15.05
N ILE A 98 10.14 -10.29 -13.97
CA ILE A 98 9.51 -10.84 -12.75
C ILE A 98 8.54 -9.82 -12.15
N ALA A 99 8.93 -8.55 -12.11
CA ALA A 99 8.08 -7.47 -11.62
C ALA A 99 6.76 -7.36 -12.39
N ILE A 100 6.82 -7.41 -13.71
CA ILE A 100 5.63 -7.39 -14.58
C ILE A 100 4.76 -8.63 -14.36
N LEU A 101 5.36 -9.82 -14.19
CA LEU A 101 4.60 -11.04 -13.87
C LEU A 101 3.84 -10.91 -12.54
N PHE A 102 4.49 -10.34 -11.52
CA PHE A 102 3.85 -10.08 -10.23
C PHE A 102 2.72 -9.04 -10.34
N LEU A 103 2.89 -8.00 -11.14
CA LEU A 103 1.85 -7.01 -11.40
C LEU A 103 0.63 -7.64 -12.09
N PHE A 104 0.83 -8.43 -13.14
CA PHE A 104 -0.25 -9.14 -13.82
C PHE A 104 -0.93 -10.19 -12.94
N ALA A 105 -0.16 -10.92 -12.11
CA ALA A 105 -0.71 -11.83 -11.12
C ALA A 105 -1.59 -11.07 -10.10
N GLY A 106 -1.16 -9.88 -9.66
CA GLY A 106 -1.94 -9.01 -8.79
C GLY A 106 -3.28 -8.60 -9.41
N PHE A 107 -3.27 -8.16 -10.68
CA PHE A 107 -4.52 -7.84 -11.40
C PHE A 107 -5.42 -9.06 -11.58
N GLY A 108 -4.86 -10.20 -11.97
CA GLY A 108 -5.62 -11.45 -12.13
C GLY A 108 -6.28 -11.90 -10.83
N LEU A 109 -5.55 -11.85 -9.72
CA LEU A 109 -6.11 -12.11 -8.39
C LEU A 109 -7.20 -11.10 -8.04
N GLY A 110 -6.98 -9.82 -8.31
CA GLY A 110 -7.98 -8.76 -8.08
C GLY A 110 -9.30 -8.99 -8.81
N THR A 111 -9.25 -9.50 -10.06
CA THR A 111 -10.46 -9.84 -10.82
C THR A 111 -11.24 -11.03 -10.24
N LEU A 112 -10.55 -12.05 -9.74
CA LEU A 112 -11.19 -13.23 -9.14
C LEU A 112 -12.01 -12.89 -7.89
N VAL A 113 -11.70 -11.79 -7.21
CA VAL A 113 -12.47 -11.29 -6.06
C VAL A 113 -13.78 -10.63 -6.49
N VAL A 114 -13.88 -10.11 -7.71
CA VAL A 114 -15.10 -9.44 -8.21
C VAL A 114 -16.12 -10.44 -8.75
N ASP A 115 -15.61 -11.55 -9.29
CA ASP A 115 -16.45 -12.56 -9.95
C ASP A 115 -16.95 -13.65 -8.98
N GLY A 116 -16.39 -13.75 -7.77
CA GLY A 116 -16.73 -14.74 -6.75
C GLY A 116 -17.76 -14.32 -5.71
#